data_AF-B4S9G3-F1
#
_entry.id   AF-B4S9G3-F1
#
_cell.length_a   1.000
_cell.length_b   1.000
_cell.length_c   1.000
_cell.angle_alpha   90.00
_cell.angle_beta   90.00
_cell.angle_gamma   90.00
#
_symmetry.space_group_name_H-M   'P 1'
#
loop_
_entity.id
_entity.type
_entity.pdbx_description
1 polymer ?
#
loop_
_entity_poly.entity_id
_entity_poly.type
_entity_poly.pdbx_seq_one_letter_code
_entity_poly.pdbx_strand_id
1 'polypeptide(L)'
;MGKTYEVTTDFFREKVIGAIFFGFRTIQTPTSVTVHPELMTRIRHEFKNKVVGPKNIGDAEMFFGLPVIEDPTKEKDYIAVQ
;
A
#
# COMPACT_ATOMS: atom_id res chain seq x y z
N MET A 1 10.31 -9.16 9.07
CA MET A 1 10.34 -7.72 9.42
C MET A 1 9.89 -6.96 8.20
N GLY A 2 8.69 -6.35 8.26
CA GLY A 2 8.22 -5.51 7.16
C GLY A 2 9.11 -4.28 7.00
N LYS A 3 9.26 -3.81 5.77
CA LYS A 3 9.98 -2.56 5.48
C LYS A 3 8.97 -1.45 5.20
N THR A 4 9.20 -0.29 5.80
CA THR A 4 8.39 0.92 5.64
C THR A 4 9.01 1.84 4.60
N TYR A 5 8.16 2.49 3.79
CA TYR A 5 8.58 3.46 2.78
C TYR A 5 7.74 4.71 2.86
N GLU A 6 8.39 5.88 2.90
CA GLU A 6 7.75 7.18 2.97
C GLU A 6 7.12 7.57 1.62
N VAL A 7 5.89 8.05 1.65
CA VAL A 7 5.10 8.46 0.49
C VAL A 7 4.69 9.93 0.65
N THR A 8 5.63 10.84 0.37
CA THR A 8 5.36 12.28 0.42
C THR A 8 4.51 12.78 -0.76
N THR A 9 4.06 14.03 -0.71
CA THR A 9 3.01 14.60 -1.58
C THR A 9 3.35 14.62 -3.07
N ASP A 10 4.60 14.87 -3.43
CA ASP A 10 5.05 14.92 -4.83
C ASP A 10 5.22 13.51 -5.42
N PHE A 11 4.78 13.31 -6.67
CA PHE A 11 4.85 12.00 -7.35
C PHE A 11 4.23 10.88 -6.51
N PHE A 12 3.11 11.17 -5.85
CA PHE A 12 2.48 10.29 -4.86
C PHE A 12 2.25 8.87 -5.41
N ARG A 13 1.64 8.75 -6.59
CA ARG A 13 1.32 7.45 -7.17
C ARG A 13 2.58 6.65 -7.50
N GLU A 14 3.58 7.32 -8.06
CA GLU A 14 4.88 6.74 -8.40
C GLU A 14 5.58 6.22 -7.15
N LYS A 15 5.53 6.97 -6.04
CA LYS A 15 6.09 6.55 -4.74
C LYS A 15 5.34 5.38 -4.12
N VAL A 16 4.00 5.36 -4.20
CA VAL A 16 3.20 4.19 -3.76
C VAL A 16 3.61 2.94 -4.54
N ILE A 17 3.66 3.03 -5.87
CA ILE A 17 4.06 1.92 -6.74
C ILE A 17 5.49 1.48 -6.42
N GLY A 18 6.41 2.43 -6.24
CA GLY A 18 7.79 2.19 -5.88
C GLY A 18 7.95 1.47 -4.54
N ALA A 19 7.24 1.92 -3.50
CA ALA A 19 7.23 1.30 -2.17
C ALA A 19 6.81 -0.16 -2.23
N ILE A 20 5.73 -0.46 -2.98
CA ILE A 20 5.25 -1.83 -3.15
C ILE A 20 6.28 -2.70 -3.86
N PHE A 21 6.78 -2.27 -5.03
CA PHE A 21 7.74 -3.07 -5.79
C PHE A 21 9.07 -3.24 -5.08
N PHE A 22 9.54 -2.22 -4.37
CA PHE A 22 10.75 -2.33 -3.56
C PHE A 22 10.53 -3.30 -2.38
N GLY A 23 9.34 -3.28 -1.78
CA GLY A 23 8.89 -4.29 -0.82
C GLY A 23 8.98 -5.72 -1.39
N PHE A 24 8.39 -5.97 -2.56
CA PHE A 24 8.41 -7.28 -3.22
C PHE A 24 9.82 -7.75 -3.57
N ARG A 25 10.71 -6.83 -3.93
CA ARG A 25 12.11 -7.15 -4.22
C ARG A 25 12.89 -7.54 -2.96
N THR A 26 12.48 -7.03 -1.80
CA THR A 26 13.25 -7.15 -0.57
C THR A 26 12.74 -8.25 0.36
N ILE A 27 11.46 -8.61 0.26
CA ILE A 27 10.80 -9.61 1.10
C ILE A 27 10.56 -10.86 0.27
N GLN A 28 11.05 -12.00 0.76
CA GLN A 28 11.03 -13.27 0.02
C GLN A 28 9.61 -13.80 -0.25
N THR A 29 8.70 -13.57 0.69
CA THR A 29 7.30 -14.01 0.61
C THR A 29 6.40 -12.92 1.17
N PRO A 30 6.04 -11.90 0.38
CA PRO A 30 5.18 -10.84 0.84
C PRO A 30 3.73 -11.37 1.00
N THR A 31 3.06 -10.92 2.05
CA THR A 31 1.80 -11.47 2.56
C THR A 31 0.72 -10.42 2.72
N SER A 32 1.10 -9.16 2.98
CA SER A 32 0.14 -8.06 3.15
C SER A 32 0.77 -6.70 2.88
N VAL A 33 -0.10 -5.72 2.63
CA VAL A 33 0.23 -4.31 2.59
C VAL A 33 -0.42 -3.65 3.80
N THR A 34 0.38 -3.20 4.76
CA THR A 34 -0.11 -2.47 5.93
C THR A 34 0.06 -0.97 5.72
N VAL A 35 -0.99 -0.20 5.95
CA VAL A 35 -1.01 1.26 5.74
C VAL A 35 -1.87 1.95 6.80
N HIS A 36 -1.58 3.22 7.06
CA HIS A 36 -2.45 4.04 7.89
C HIS A 36 -3.80 4.31 7.18
N PRO A 37 -4.96 4.33 7.89
CA PRO A 37 -6.28 4.52 7.27
C PRO A 37 -6.43 5.79 6.42
N GLU A 38 -5.84 6.92 6.88
CA GLU A 38 -5.85 8.18 6.13
C GLU A 38 -5.08 8.07 4.81
N LEU A 39 -3.92 7.39 4.83
CA LEU A 39 -3.14 7.13 3.62
C LEU A 39 -3.91 6.24 2.66
N MET A 40 -4.55 5.18 3.18
CA MET A 40 -5.34 4.27 2.37
C MET A 40 -6.51 4.98 1.70
N THR A 41 -7.17 5.90 2.41
CA THR A 41 -8.22 6.76 1.84
C THR A 41 -7.70 7.58 0.66
N ARG A 42 -6.50 8.17 0.79
CA ARG A 42 -5.85 8.89 -0.31
C ARG A 42 -5.48 7.96 -1.47
N ILE A 43 -4.93 6.77 -1.19
CA ILE A 43 -4.62 5.75 -2.20
C ILE A 43 -5.89 5.38 -2.99
N ARG A 44 -7.00 5.09 -2.31
CA ARG A 44 -8.29 4.79 -2.96
C ARG A 44 -8.76 5.92 -3.88
N HIS A 45 -8.59 7.17 -3.46
CA HIS A 45 -8.94 8.33 -4.28
C HIS A 45 -8.05 8.46 -5.53
N GLU A 46 -6.73 8.46 -5.34
CA GLU A 46 -5.73 8.69 -6.40
C GLU A 46 -5.67 7.55 -7.44
N PHE A 47 -5.98 6.33 -7.00
CA PHE A 47 -6.00 5.14 -7.85
C PHE A 47 -7.41 4.75 -8.31
N LYS A 48 -8.42 5.58 -8.07
CA LYS A 48 -9.79 5.34 -8.53
C LYS A 48 -9.81 5.14 -10.05
N ASN A 49 -10.46 4.07 -10.49
CA ASN A 49 -10.55 3.66 -11.90
C ASN A 49 -9.20 3.35 -12.58
N LYS A 50 -8.12 3.14 -11.81
CA LYS A 50 -6.83 2.70 -12.34
C LYS A 50 -6.71 1.19 -12.28
N VAL A 51 -6.00 0.61 -13.24
CA VAL A 51 -5.78 -0.84 -13.33
C VAL A 51 -5.12 -1.40 -12.06
N VAL A 52 -4.17 -0.64 -11.51
CA VAL A 52 -3.40 -1.00 -10.31
C VAL A 52 -4.02 -0.49 -9.01
N GLY A 53 -5.27 -0.02 -9.03
CA GLY A 53 -5.94 0.46 -7.83
C GLY A 53 -6.38 -0.66 -6.88
N PRO A 54 -6.65 -0.34 -5.60
CA PRO A 54 -7.22 -1.28 -4.65
C PRO A 54 -8.56 -1.84 -5.16
N LYS A 55 -8.80 -3.14 -4.94
CA LYS A 55 -10.04 -3.82 -5.34
C LYS A 55 -10.51 -4.78 -4.27
N ASN A 56 -11.82 -4.80 -4.01
CA ASN A 56 -12.41 -5.81 -3.14
C ASN A 56 -12.51 -7.14 -3.89
N ILE A 57 -11.96 -8.19 -3.28
CA ILE A 57 -12.05 -9.58 -3.75
C ILE A 57 -12.53 -10.43 -2.58
N GLY A 58 -13.78 -10.88 -2.63
CA GLY A 58 -14.44 -11.49 -1.47
C GLY A 58 -14.57 -10.48 -0.33
N ASP A 59 -14.13 -10.88 0.86
CA ASP A 59 -14.23 -10.07 2.09
C ASP A 59 -12.97 -9.22 2.37
N ALA A 60 -12.00 -9.21 1.45
CA ALA A 60 -10.75 -8.47 1.60
C ALA A 60 -10.56 -7.43 0.49
N GLU A 61 -10.03 -6.26 0.86
CA GLU A 61 -9.48 -5.32 -0.11
C GLU A 61 -8.06 -5.75 -0.48
N MET A 62 -7.80 -5.89 -1.77
CA MET A 62 -6.53 -6.32 -2.33
C MET A 62 -5.85 -5.14 -3.02
N PHE A 63 -4.55 -5.00 -2.80
CA PHE A 63 -3.72 -4.01 -3.47
C PHE A 63 -2.42 -4.66 -3.93
N PHE A 64 -2.11 -4.54 -5.24
CA PHE A 64 -0.98 -5.24 -5.87
C PHE A 64 -0.96 -6.76 -5.61
N GLY A 65 -2.14 -7.38 -5.50
CA GLY A 65 -2.28 -8.82 -5.27
C GLY A 65 -2.10 -9.26 -3.81
N LEU A 66 -1.93 -8.33 -2.88
CA LEU A 66 -1.86 -8.60 -1.45
C LEU A 66 -3.04 -8.01 -0.69
N PRO A 67 -3.49 -8.63 0.41
CA PRO A 67 -4.50 -8.06 1.28
C PRO A 67 -4.00 -6.77 1.93
N VAL A 68 -4.89 -5.77 2.00
CA VAL A 68 -4.65 -4.51 2.69
C VAL A 68 -5.01 -4.66 4.17
N ILE A 69 -4.13 -4.18 5.04
CA ILE A 69 -4.36 -4.07 6.48
C ILE A 69 -4.27 -2.59 6.85
N GLU A 70 -5.39 -2.02 7.28
CA GLU A 70 -5.42 -0.66 7.80
C GLU A 70 -5.06 -0.66 9.30
N ASP A 71 -3.94 -0.05 9.66
CA ASP A 71 -3.43 0.02 11.03
C ASP A 71 -3.20 1.48 11.44
N PRO A 72 -4.03 2.04 12.34
CA PRO A 72 -3.92 3.43 12.78
C PRO A 72 -2.67 3.71 13.64
N THR A 73 -1.95 2.67 14.07
CA THR A 73 -0.70 2.84 14.83
C THR A 73 0.50 3.07 13.92
N LYS A 74 0.35 2.92 12.61
CA LYS A 74 1.41 3.20 11.63
C LYS A 74 1.52 4.69 11.33
N GLU A 75 2.71 5.10 10.92
CA GLU A 75 2.94 6.46 10.48
C GLU A 75 2.11 6.79 9.23
N LYS A 76 1.52 7.99 9.21
CA LYS A 76 0.52 8.41 8.22
C LYS A 76 1.06 8.46 6.80
N ASP A 77 2.36 8.56 6.63
CA ASP A 77 3.01 8.71 5.34
C ASP A 77 3.75 7.44 4.89
N TYR A 78 3.52 6.30 5.56
CA TYR A 78 4.28 5.08 5.29
C TYR A 78 3.44 3.91 4.81
N ILE A 79 3.99 3.19 3.83
CA ILE A 79 3.50 1.87 3.41
C ILE A 79 4.46 0.81 3.92
N ALA A 80 3.93 -0.17 4.63
CA ALA A 80 4.65 -1.38 5.00
C ALA A 80 4.24 -2.54 4.11
N VAL A 81 5.20 -3.15 3.43
CA VAL A 81 5.03 -4.48 2.83
C VAL A 81 5.58 -5.49 3.81
N GLN A 82 4.83 -6.55 4.11
CA GLN A 82 5.21 -7.58 5.07
C GLN A 82 5.39 -8.93 4.42
#